data_AF-A0A1X4ITI0-F1
#
_entry.id   AF-A0A1X4ITI0-F1
#
_cell.length_a   1.000
_cell.length_b   1.000
_cell.length_c   1.000
_cell.angle_alpha   90.00
_cell.angle_beta   90.00
_cell.angle_gamma   90.00
#
_symmetry.space_group_name_H-M   'P 1'
#
loop_
_entity.id
_entity.type
_entity.pdbx_description
1 polymer ?
#
loop_
_entity_poly.entity_id
_entity_poly.type
_entity_poly.pdbx_seq_one_letter_code
_entity_poly.pdbx_strand_id
1 'polypeptide(L)'
;MRLYVLLILLILGGCQSPSLPMLSTTRTEIVVDGHRYVVRHTDARAEAVRVSVAKPADKRVMIATAAKAIERASACQIRAGTLYGDQVMAEAFLDCLGQNGVTLSPRTTWRP
;
A
#
# COMPACT_ATOMS: atom_id res chain seq x y z
N MET A 1 24.68 25.26 11.39
CA MET A 1 25.03 23.97 10.76
C MET A 1 24.28 22.77 11.35
N ARG A 2 24.27 22.53 12.67
CA ARG A 2 23.52 21.42 13.30
C ARG A 2 22.01 21.37 12.96
N LEU A 3 21.34 22.53 12.94
CA LEU A 3 19.92 22.62 12.61
C LEU A 3 19.62 22.22 11.15
N TYR A 4 20.50 22.59 10.21
CA TYR A 4 20.36 22.22 8.81
C TYR A 4 20.53 20.72 8.60
N VAL A 5 21.47 20.09 9.32
CA VAL A 5 21.64 18.62 9.29
C VAL A 5 20.40 17.91 9.84
N LEU A 6 19.81 18.40 10.92
CA LEU A 6 18.56 17.87 11.47
C LEU A 6 17.37 18.00 10.50
N LEU A 7 17.22 19.16 9.85
CA LEU A 7 16.19 19.39 8.84
C LEU A 7 16.35 18.47 7.63
N ILE A 8 17.59 18.29 7.14
CA ILE A 8 17.90 17.38 6.03
C ILE A 8 17.54 15.94 6.41
N LEU A 9 17.94 15.47 7.60
CA LEU A 9 17.61 14.13 8.08
C LEU A 9 16.10 13.90 8.22
N LEU A 10 15.34 14.92 8.63
CA LEU A 10 13.88 14.82 8.72
C LEU A 10 13.23 14.64 7.34
N ILE A 11 13.73 15.37 6.33
CA ILE A 11 13.19 15.32 4.96
C ILE A 11 13.49 13.97 4.29
N LEU A 12 14.67 13.37 4.56
CA LEU A 12 15.04 12.08 3.97
C LEU A 12 14.20 10.90 4.50
N GLY A 13 13.62 11.00 5.70
CA GLY A 13 12.80 9.92 6.29
C GLY A 13 11.40 9.76 5.70
N GLY A 14 10.88 10.75 4.98
CA GLY A 14 9.49 10.77 4.52
C GLY A 14 9.19 9.96 3.26
N CYS A 15 10.21 9.49 2.53
CA CYS A 15 10.01 8.94 1.18
C CYS A 15 9.27 7.58 1.15
N GLN A 16 9.19 6.86 2.28
CA GLN A 16 8.51 5.56 2.38
C GLN A 16 7.57 5.46 3.59
N SER A 17 6.99 6.59 4.01
CA SER A 17 6.05 6.60 5.13
C SER A 17 4.77 5.81 4.79
N PRO A 18 4.30 4.93 5.70
CA PRO A 18 3.00 4.30 5.56
C PRO A 18 1.87 5.31 5.81
N SER A 19 0.64 4.99 5.42
CA SER A 19 -0.53 5.74 5.87
C SER A 19 -0.72 5.63 7.39
N LEU A 20 -1.44 6.56 8.00
CA LEU A 20 -1.71 6.55 9.45
C LEU A 20 -2.30 5.22 9.95
N PRO A 21 -3.29 4.60 9.27
CA PRO A 21 -3.81 3.27 9.66
C PRO A 21 -2.77 2.14 9.63
N MET A 22 -1.66 2.30 8.89
CA MET A 22 -0.65 1.27 8.68
C MET A 22 0.61 1.44 9.55
N LEU A 23 0.66 2.45 10.43
CA LEU A 23 1.86 2.76 11.24
C LEU A 23 2.34 1.60 12.14
N SER A 24 1.43 0.76 12.64
CA SER A 24 1.73 -0.37 13.53
C SER A 24 1.80 -1.72 12.80
N THR A 25 1.68 -1.73 11.47
CA THR A 25 1.61 -2.96 10.68
C THR A 25 2.98 -3.51 10.31
N THR A 26 3.07 -4.82 10.18
CA THR A 26 4.30 -5.48 9.73
C THR A 26 4.55 -5.17 8.25
N ARG A 27 5.80 -4.85 7.95
CA ARG A 27 6.28 -4.58 6.58
C ARG A 27 6.71 -5.89 5.93
N THR A 28 6.00 -6.31 4.90
CA THR A 28 6.33 -7.52 4.13
C THR A 28 6.82 -7.14 2.73
N GLU A 29 8.02 -7.56 2.37
CA GLU A 29 8.52 -7.41 0.99
C GLU A 29 8.20 -8.66 0.17
N ILE A 30 7.61 -8.46 -1.01
CA ILE A 30 7.26 -9.55 -1.93
C ILE A 30 7.56 -9.17 -3.37
N VAL A 31 7.95 -10.17 -4.18
CA VAL A 31 8.14 -10.02 -5.62
C VAL A 31 6.97 -10.66 -6.37
N VAL A 32 6.33 -9.90 -7.25
CA VAL A 32 5.22 -10.35 -8.08
C VAL A 32 5.45 -9.86 -9.51
N ASP A 33 5.40 -10.78 -10.47
CA ASP A 33 5.55 -10.48 -11.90
C ASP A 33 6.80 -9.62 -12.21
N GLY A 34 7.91 -9.88 -11.50
CA GLY A 34 9.19 -9.16 -11.65
C GLY A 34 9.26 -7.81 -10.94
N HIS A 35 8.17 -7.36 -10.29
CA HIS A 35 8.12 -6.12 -9.53
C HIS A 35 8.23 -6.39 -8.02
N ARG A 36 8.94 -5.50 -7.32
CA ARG A 36 9.09 -5.58 -5.85
C ARG A 36 8.09 -4.67 -5.17
N TYR A 37 7.34 -5.22 -4.23
CA TYR A 37 6.34 -4.53 -3.43
C TYR A 37 6.70 -4.59 -1.96
N VAL A 38 6.48 -3.47 -1.27
CA VAL A 38 6.33 -3.43 0.17
C VAL A 38 4.84 -3.45 0.45
N VAL A 39 4.36 -4.51 1.09
CA VAL A 39 2.98 -4.67 1.53
C VAL A 39 2.89 -4.47 3.03
N ARG A 40 1.88 -3.72 3.45
CA ARG A 40 1.48 -3.52 4.84
C ARG A 40 0.01 -3.84 4.95
N HIS A 41 -0.39 -4.56 5.98
CA HIS A 41 -1.80 -4.89 6.16
C HIS A 41 -2.18 -5.05 7.64
N THR A 42 -3.46 -4.87 7.88
CA THR A 42 -4.19 -5.32 9.07
C THR A 42 -5.13 -6.45 8.66
N ASP A 43 -6.03 -6.87 9.54
CA ASP A 43 -7.10 -7.82 9.21
C ASP A 43 -8.20 -7.22 8.32
N ALA A 44 -8.23 -5.88 8.14
CA ALA A 44 -9.29 -5.17 7.44
C ALA A 44 -8.83 -4.39 6.21
N ARG A 45 -7.54 -4.01 6.12
CA ARG A 45 -7.00 -3.15 5.06
C ARG A 45 -5.58 -3.53 4.71
N ALA A 46 -5.21 -3.34 3.45
CA ALA A 46 -3.85 -3.49 2.98
C ALA A 46 -3.42 -2.33 2.07
N GLU A 47 -2.11 -2.11 2.03
CA GLU A 47 -1.43 -1.15 1.18
C GLU A 47 -0.22 -1.82 0.54
N ALA A 48 -0.07 -1.67 -0.77
CA ALA A 48 1.06 -2.17 -1.53
C ALA A 48 1.74 -1.02 -2.27
N VAL A 49 3.01 -0.79 -1.98
CA VAL A 49 3.85 0.22 -2.64
C VAL A 49 4.91 -0.48 -3.46
N ARG A 50 4.98 -0.19 -4.76
CA ARG A 50 6.05 -0.69 -5.63
C ARG A 50 7.34 0.04 -5.31
N VAL A 51 8.38 -0.70 -4.95
CA VAL A 51 9.72 -0.15 -4.62
C VAL A 51 10.77 -0.47 -5.68
N SER A 52 10.46 -1.36 -6.63
CA SER A 52 11.33 -1.58 -7.79
C SER A 52 11.18 -0.47 -8.84
N VAL A 53 12.29 -0.12 -9.49
CA VAL A 53 12.28 0.72 -10.70
C VAL A 53 11.47 0.04 -11.80
N ALA A 54 10.59 0.78 -12.43
CA ALA A 54 9.83 0.34 -13.59
C ALA A 54 9.70 1.50 -14.58
N LYS A 55 9.58 1.18 -15.87
CA LYS A 55 9.04 2.15 -16.84
C LYS A 55 7.64 2.59 -16.37
N PRO A 56 7.16 3.79 -16.73
CA PRO A 56 5.79 4.18 -16.43
C PRO A 56 4.84 3.06 -16.83
N ALA A 57 4.29 2.38 -15.84
CA ALA A 57 3.41 1.25 -16.04
C ALA A 57 2.00 1.79 -16.26
N ASP A 58 1.22 1.15 -17.12
CA ASP A 58 -0.22 1.39 -17.14
C ASP A 58 -0.74 1.20 -15.71
N LYS A 59 -1.47 2.21 -15.22
CA LYS A 59 -2.13 2.19 -13.91
C LYS A 59 -2.86 0.88 -13.68
N ARG A 60 -3.56 0.35 -14.70
CA ARG A 60 -4.31 -0.91 -14.60
C ARG A 60 -3.39 -2.10 -14.31
N VAL A 61 -2.25 -2.17 -14.99
CA VAL A 61 -1.26 -3.25 -14.79
C VAL A 61 -0.69 -3.16 -13.39
N MET A 62 -0.31 -1.96 -12.93
CA MET A 62 0.21 -1.78 -11.58
C MET A 62 -0.81 -2.19 -10.50
N ILE A 63 -2.06 -1.77 -10.63
CA ILE A 63 -3.13 -2.12 -9.68
C ILE A 63 -3.37 -3.62 -9.67
N ALA A 64 -3.36 -4.29 -10.83
CA ALA A 64 -3.56 -5.73 -10.93
C ALA A 64 -2.41 -6.52 -10.28
N THR A 65 -1.15 -6.11 -10.47
CA THR A 65 -0.01 -6.79 -9.84
C THR A 65 0.09 -6.47 -8.34
N ALA A 66 -0.32 -5.27 -7.92
CA ALA A 66 -0.42 -4.92 -6.51
C ALA A 66 -1.50 -5.73 -5.78
N ALA A 67 -2.65 -6.00 -6.43
CA ALA A 67 -3.70 -6.86 -5.88
C ALA A 67 -3.15 -8.27 -5.53
N LYS A 68 -2.42 -8.88 -6.47
CA LYS A 68 -1.74 -10.16 -6.24
C LYS A 68 -0.74 -10.08 -5.08
N ALA A 69 -0.01 -8.97 -4.95
CA ALA A 69 0.94 -8.78 -3.86
C ALA A 69 0.21 -8.69 -2.50
N ILE A 70 -0.90 -7.95 -2.44
CA ILE A 70 -1.74 -7.81 -1.25
C ILE A 70 -2.26 -9.17 -0.79
N GLU A 71 -2.93 -9.93 -1.67
CA GLU A 71 -3.53 -11.21 -1.31
C GLU A 71 -2.50 -12.25 -0.87
N ARG A 72 -1.33 -12.26 -1.53
CA ARG A 72 -0.22 -13.16 -1.14
C ARG A 72 0.39 -12.79 0.20
N ALA A 73 0.53 -11.50 0.50
CA ALA A 73 1.14 -11.05 1.75
C ALA A 73 0.19 -11.17 2.94
N SER A 74 -1.10 -10.89 2.75
CA SER A 74 -2.10 -10.95 3.82
C SER A 74 -2.72 -12.34 4.02
N ALA A 75 -2.62 -13.22 3.03
CA ALA A 75 -3.38 -14.48 2.96
C ALA A 75 -4.91 -14.29 3.04
N CYS A 76 -5.41 -13.08 2.78
CA CYS A 76 -6.82 -12.75 2.72
C CYS A 76 -7.23 -12.32 1.31
N GLN A 77 -8.52 -12.45 1.01
CA GLN A 77 -9.08 -11.95 -0.25
C GLN A 77 -9.31 -10.44 -0.18
N ILE A 78 -9.13 -9.76 -1.32
CA ILE A 78 -9.52 -8.36 -1.45
C ILE A 78 -11.04 -8.27 -1.56
N ARG A 79 -11.63 -7.36 -0.78
CA ARG A 79 -13.05 -7.06 -0.87
C ARG A 79 -13.37 -6.42 -2.22
N ALA A 80 -14.33 -7.01 -2.94
CA ALA A 80 -14.74 -6.57 -4.26
C ALA A 80 -15.09 -5.07 -4.30
N GLY A 81 -14.61 -4.36 -5.32
CA GLY A 81 -14.88 -2.92 -5.51
C GLY A 81 -14.11 -1.97 -4.59
N THR A 82 -13.20 -2.48 -3.76
CA THR A 82 -12.42 -1.64 -2.83
C THR A 82 -10.98 -1.38 -3.22
N LEU A 83 -10.50 -2.02 -4.28
CA LEU A 83 -9.14 -1.85 -4.79
C LEU A 83 -9.02 -0.51 -5.55
N TYR A 84 -8.12 0.36 -5.11
CA TYR A 84 -7.81 1.62 -5.79
C TYR A 84 -6.34 2.00 -5.63
N GLY A 85 -5.90 3.03 -6.36
CA GLY A 85 -4.53 3.54 -6.27
C GLY A 85 -4.08 4.30 -7.53
N ASP A 86 -2.76 4.35 -7.72
CA ASP A 86 -2.08 5.03 -8.81
C ASP A 86 -1.03 4.12 -9.49
N GLN A 87 0.04 4.68 -10.05
CA GLN A 87 1.09 3.93 -10.76
C GLN A 87 2.18 3.36 -9.82
N VAL A 88 2.13 3.65 -8.53
CA VAL A 88 3.16 3.32 -7.54
C VAL A 88 2.56 2.67 -6.30
N MET A 89 1.36 3.06 -5.89
CA MET A 89 0.69 2.56 -4.68
C MET A 89 -0.73 2.09 -4.96
N ALA A 90 -1.13 1.00 -4.30
CA ALA A 90 -2.49 0.49 -4.29
C ALA A 90 -2.96 0.20 -2.86
N GLU A 91 -4.25 0.38 -2.61
CA GLU A 91 -4.90 0.12 -1.34
C GLU A 91 -6.16 -0.72 -1.56
N ALA A 92 -6.51 -1.54 -0.57
CA ALA A 92 -7.72 -2.36 -0.60
C ALA A 92 -8.22 -2.69 0.80
N PHE A 93 -9.52 -3.00 0.92
CA PHE A 93 -10.06 -3.66 2.11
C PHE A 93 -9.96 -5.18 1.93
N LEU A 94 -9.80 -5.89 3.05
CA LEU A 94 -9.63 -7.34 3.10
C LEU A 94 -10.83 -8.02 3.75
N ASP A 95 -11.13 -9.24 3.28
CA ASP A 95 -12.06 -10.15 3.92
C ASP A 95 -11.28 -11.30 4.58
N CYS A 96 -10.71 -11.01 5.76
CA CYS A 96 -10.00 -11.99 6.58
C CYS A 96 -10.97 -12.78 7.48
N LEU A 97 -10.70 -14.07 7.71
CA LEU A 97 -11.53 -14.93 8.55
C LEU A 97 -11.62 -14.37 9.98
N GLY A 98 -12.85 -14.09 10.43
CA GLY A 98 -13.13 -13.60 11.78
C GLY A 98 -13.45 -12.11 11.89
N GLN A 99 -13.42 -11.34 10.79
CA GLN A 99 -13.83 -9.93 10.82
C GLN A 99 -14.78 -9.58 9.66
N ASN A 100 -16.02 -9.20 10.01
CA ASN A 100 -16.93 -8.49 9.10
C ASN A 100 -16.42 -7.04 9.00
N GLY A 101 -15.38 -6.82 8.19
CA GLY A 101 -14.63 -5.56 8.18
C GLY A 101 -15.53 -4.34 7.97
N VAL A 102 -15.39 -3.33 8.81
CA VAL A 102 -15.97 -2.00 8.58
C VAL A 102 -15.32 -1.43 7.33
N THR A 103 -16.06 -1.28 6.23
CA THR A 103 -15.60 -0.47 5.10
C THR A 103 -15.55 0.98 5.59
N LEU A 104 -14.40 1.43 6.05
CA LEU A 104 -14.14 2.86 6.24
C LEU A 104 -14.04 3.47 4.84
N SER A 105 -15.18 3.70 4.17
CA SER A 105 -15.21 4.42 2.90
C SER A 105 -14.43 5.71 3.12
N PRO A 106 -13.31 5.93 2.42
CA PRO A 106 -12.63 7.20 2.55
C PRO A 106 -13.56 8.25 1.92
N ARG A 107 -14.33 8.96 2.75
CA ARG A 107 -15.04 10.17 2.30
C ARG A 107 -14.06 11.24 1.81
N THR A 108 -12.75 11.04 2.00
CA THR A 108 -11.67 11.96 1.68
C THR A 108 -10.86 11.59 0.43
N THR A 109 -11.09 10.45 -0.23
CA THR A 109 -10.48 10.24 -1.57
C THR A 109 -11.27 11.06 -2.58
N TRP A 110 -10.67 12.16 -3.02
CA TRP A 110 -11.17 13.06 -4.05
C TRP A 110 -11.77 12.28 -5.24
N ARG A 111 -13.05 12.53 -5.50
CA ARG A 111 -13.73 12.14 -6.75
C ARG A 111 -13.62 13.35 -7.70
N PRO A 112 -13.16 13.17 -8.95
CA PRO A 112 -13.13 14.25 -9.94
C PRO A 112 -14.54 14.80 -10.22
#